data_AF-A0A838TNZ9-F1
#
_entry.id   AF-A0A838TNZ9-F1
#
_cell.length_a   1.000
_cell.length_b   1.000
_cell.length_c   1.000
_cell.angle_alpha   90.00
_cell.angle_beta   90.00
_cell.angle_gamma   90.00
#
_symmetry.space_group_name_H-M   'P 1'
#
loop_
_entity.id
_entity.type
_entity.pdbx_description
1 polymer ?
#
loop_
_entity_poly.entity_id
_entity_poly.type
_entity_poly.pdbx_seq_one_letter_code
_entity_poly.pdbx_strand_id
1 'polypeptide(L)'
;MTAIRKIKTVTSHLRVIKGGKSNPKNNTVENTWIFIHAALWNNNGFAYKEQVQFENLIADHYNNFKSPTKVFEEIIERVCLAKRYVNRKRGRYLSKPIDWLNISYHKGLTGTEGWYKEVCLQRISVPEYNKGITLLAKAITKYLQDSTIKTIVTYRKKLIAQKQFDLLQIFNNTIINFQINN
;
A
#
# COMPACT_ATOMS: atom_id res chain seq x y z
N MET A 1 -62.27 -35.08 18.43
CA MET A 1 -60.95 -35.04 19.08
C MET A 1 -59.91 -34.75 18.02
N THR A 2 -59.42 -33.51 17.95
CA THR A 2 -58.53 -33.05 16.87
C THR A 2 -57.26 -32.49 17.49
N ALA A 3 -56.13 -33.15 17.27
CA ALA A 3 -54.85 -32.78 17.87
C ALA A 3 -54.25 -31.56 17.14
N ILE A 4 -54.08 -30.45 17.86
CA ILE A 4 -53.41 -29.24 17.36
C ILE A 4 -51.89 -29.46 17.49
N ARG A 5 -51.19 -29.58 16.36
CA ARG A 5 -49.72 -29.60 16.29
C ARG A 5 -49.18 -28.21 16.64
N LYS A 6 -48.49 -28.10 17.79
CA LYS A 6 -47.70 -26.91 18.14
C LYS A 6 -46.45 -26.84 17.24
N ILE A 7 -46.39 -25.82 16.39
CA ILE A 7 -45.17 -25.50 15.62
C ILE A 7 -44.22 -24.79 16.58
N LYS A 8 -43.09 -25.44 16.91
CA LYS A 8 -41.98 -24.79 17.63
C LYS A 8 -41.31 -23.81 16.68
N THR A 9 -41.52 -22.53 16.91
CA THR A 9 -40.70 -21.45 16.34
C THR A 9 -39.27 -21.61 16.87
N VAL A 10 -38.37 -22.07 16.00
CA VAL A 10 -36.94 -22.08 16.29
C VAL A 10 -36.47 -20.64 16.16
N THR A 11 -36.36 -19.94 17.28
CA THR A 11 -35.71 -18.64 17.37
C THR A 11 -34.27 -18.83 16.91
N SER A 12 -33.94 -18.27 15.74
CA SER A 12 -32.57 -18.21 15.25
C SER A 12 -31.75 -17.32 16.18
N HIS A 13 -31.06 -17.93 17.14
CA HIS A 13 -30.12 -17.22 17.99
C HIS A 13 -28.89 -16.87 17.16
N LEU A 14 -28.78 -15.59 16.78
CA LEU A 14 -27.51 -15.05 16.29
C LEU A 14 -26.47 -15.23 17.39
N ARG A 15 -25.45 -16.04 17.12
CA ARG A 15 -24.32 -16.23 18.02
C ARG A 15 -23.26 -15.23 17.65
N VAL A 16 -22.93 -14.32 18.58
CA VAL A 16 -21.75 -13.46 18.43
C VAL A 16 -20.53 -14.35 18.48
N ILE A 17 -19.87 -14.54 17.34
CA ILE A 17 -18.54 -15.16 17.28
C ILE A 17 -17.56 -14.11 17.82
N LYS A 18 -17.06 -14.29 19.04
CA LYS A 18 -15.90 -13.52 19.52
C LYS A 18 -14.64 -14.04 18.83
N GLY A 19 -14.38 -13.55 17.63
CA GLY A 19 -13.16 -13.76 16.86
C GLY A 19 -13.36 -13.24 15.44
N GLY A 20 -12.55 -12.37 14.86
CA GLY A 20 -11.26 -11.85 15.31
C GLY A 20 -11.32 -10.35 15.58
N LYS A 21 -10.47 -9.90 16.50
CA LYS A 21 -9.94 -8.55 16.38
C LYS A 21 -9.12 -8.54 15.09
N SER A 22 -9.72 -8.23 13.92
CA SER A 22 -8.89 -7.60 12.91
C SER A 22 -8.48 -6.30 13.57
N ASN A 23 -7.19 -6.16 13.86
CA ASN A 23 -6.69 -4.86 14.24
C ASN A 23 -6.83 -4.04 12.95
N PRO A 24 -7.76 -3.07 12.83
CA PRO A 24 -8.04 -2.42 11.55
C PRO A 24 -6.78 -1.75 10.97
N LYS A 25 -5.81 -1.46 11.85
CA LYS A 25 -4.56 -0.77 11.56
C LYS A 25 -3.48 -1.58 10.83
N ASN A 26 -3.66 -2.89 10.60
CA ASN A 26 -2.58 -3.77 10.13
C ASN A 26 -2.91 -4.65 8.90
N ASN A 27 -3.89 -4.27 8.07
CA ASN A 27 -4.04 -4.92 6.78
C ASN A 27 -2.95 -4.40 5.82
N THR A 28 -1.80 -5.09 5.77
CA THR A 28 -0.66 -4.67 4.95
C THR A 28 -1.02 -4.57 3.46
N VAL A 29 -1.91 -5.44 2.96
CA VAL A 29 -2.33 -5.45 1.56
C VAL A 29 -3.14 -4.20 1.22
N GLU A 30 -4.16 -3.90 2.02
CA GLU A 30 -4.98 -2.68 1.89
C GLU A 30 -4.12 -1.42 2.06
N ASN A 31 -3.24 -1.39 3.06
CA ASN A 31 -2.31 -0.27 3.24
C ASN A 31 -1.36 -0.09 2.03
N THR A 32 -0.97 -1.18 1.39
CA THR A 32 -0.19 -1.15 0.15
C THR A 32 -1.01 -0.54 -0.99
N TRP A 33 -2.27 -0.95 -1.13
CA TRP A 33 -3.17 -0.38 -2.13
C TRP A 33 -3.37 1.11 -1.91
N ILE A 34 -3.69 1.55 -0.68
CA ILE A 34 -3.88 2.96 -0.33
C ILE A 34 -2.64 3.79 -0.71
N PHE A 35 -1.43 3.29 -0.41
CA PHE A 35 -0.20 3.96 -0.81
C PHE A 35 -0.03 4.03 -2.33
N ILE A 36 -0.21 2.91 -3.03
CA ILE A 36 -0.07 2.83 -4.49
C ILE A 36 -1.06 3.78 -5.18
N HIS A 37 -2.31 3.76 -4.74
CA HIS A 37 -3.38 4.62 -5.23
C HIS A 37 -3.03 6.10 -5.03
N ALA A 38 -2.63 6.49 -3.81
CA ALA A 38 -2.24 7.86 -3.50
C ALA A 38 -0.97 8.34 -4.24
N ALA A 39 -0.09 7.42 -4.65
CA ALA A 39 1.13 7.77 -5.37
C ALA A 39 0.93 7.86 -6.90
N LEU A 40 0.20 6.90 -7.48
CA LEU A 40 0.14 6.69 -8.93
C LEU A 40 -1.18 7.17 -9.55
N TRP A 41 -2.31 7.04 -8.85
CA TRP A 41 -3.66 7.26 -9.35
C TRP A 41 -4.52 8.11 -8.40
N ASN A 42 -3.90 9.12 -7.77
CA ASN A 42 -4.49 9.91 -6.68
C ASN A 42 -5.72 10.75 -7.08
N ASN A 43 -6.02 10.84 -8.37
CA ASN A 43 -7.17 11.57 -8.92
C ASN A 43 -8.22 10.62 -9.54
N ASN A 44 -8.04 9.31 -9.39
CA ASN A 44 -8.94 8.29 -9.94
C ASN A 44 -9.80 7.70 -8.82
N GLY A 45 -11.11 7.60 -9.06
CA GLY A 45 -12.02 6.79 -8.25
C GLY A 45 -12.07 5.36 -8.78
N PHE A 46 -12.18 4.39 -7.87
CA PHE A 46 -12.35 2.97 -8.21
C PHE A 46 -13.51 2.40 -7.42
N ALA A 47 -14.33 1.56 -8.05
CA ALA A 47 -15.42 0.89 -7.36
C ALA A 47 -14.86 -0.12 -6.34
N TYR A 48 -15.63 -0.38 -5.27
CA TYR A 48 -15.21 -1.33 -4.23
C TYR A 48 -14.80 -2.70 -4.80
N LYS A 49 -15.54 -3.22 -5.78
CA LYS A 49 -15.20 -4.48 -6.45
C LYS A 49 -13.84 -4.46 -7.15
N GLU A 50 -13.46 -3.34 -7.75
CA GLU A 50 -12.14 -3.17 -8.39
C GLU A 50 -11.04 -3.12 -7.35
N GLN A 51 -11.26 -2.38 -6.25
CA GLN A 51 -10.28 -2.28 -5.15
C GLN A 51 -9.98 -3.66 -4.55
N VAL A 52 -11.01 -4.48 -4.31
CA VAL A 52 -10.84 -5.87 -3.86
C VAL A 52 -10.02 -6.70 -4.86
N GLN A 53 -10.21 -6.51 -6.16
CA GLN A 53 -9.39 -7.18 -7.17
C GLN A 53 -7.92 -6.73 -7.11
N PHE A 54 -7.67 -5.44 -6.93
CA PHE A 54 -6.32 -4.90 -6.81
C PHE A 54 -5.60 -5.40 -5.56
N GLU A 55 -6.32 -5.46 -4.43
CA GLU A 55 -5.80 -6.02 -3.18
C GLU A 55 -5.44 -7.51 -3.33
N ASN A 56 -6.26 -8.31 -4.02
CA ASN A 56 -5.93 -9.70 -4.30
C ASN A 56 -4.64 -9.84 -5.13
N LEU A 57 -4.47 -9.00 -6.17
CA LEU A 57 -3.22 -8.98 -6.95
C LEU A 57 -2.01 -8.54 -6.12
N ILE A 58 -2.21 -7.61 -5.17
CA ILE A 58 -1.16 -7.18 -4.25
C ILE A 58 -0.77 -8.32 -3.30
N ALA A 59 -1.75 -9.08 -2.79
CA ALA A 59 -1.50 -10.20 -1.87
C ALA A 59 -0.52 -11.23 -2.47
N ASP A 60 -0.56 -11.45 -3.78
CA ASP A 60 0.38 -12.33 -4.49
C ASP A 60 1.84 -11.93 -4.31
N HIS A 61 2.13 -10.63 -4.18
CA HIS A 61 3.50 -10.13 -3.93
C HIS A 61 3.98 -10.42 -2.50
N TYR A 62 3.09 -10.79 -1.58
CA TYR A 62 3.44 -11.13 -0.20
C TYR A 62 3.61 -12.64 0.05
N ASN A 63 3.04 -13.49 -0.80
CA ASN A 63 2.94 -14.95 -0.58
C ASN A 63 4.29 -15.67 -0.40
N ASN A 64 5.38 -15.15 -0.97
CA ASN A 64 6.68 -15.83 -0.99
C ASN A 64 7.70 -15.28 0.02
N PHE A 65 7.32 -14.33 0.87
CA PHE A 65 8.28 -13.59 1.68
C PHE A 65 8.09 -13.80 3.18
N LYS A 66 9.22 -13.96 3.88
CA LYS A 66 9.24 -14.18 5.33
C LYS A 66 8.89 -12.93 6.16
N SER A 67 8.96 -11.73 5.57
CA SER A 67 8.76 -10.46 6.30
C SER A 67 7.86 -9.51 5.52
N PRO A 68 6.56 -9.43 5.85
CA PRO A 68 5.61 -8.53 5.20
C PRO A 68 6.04 -7.06 5.27
N THR A 69 6.63 -6.62 6.38
CA THR A 69 7.14 -5.23 6.50
C THR A 69 8.22 -4.93 5.48
N LYS A 70 9.16 -5.86 5.22
CA LYS A 70 10.21 -5.65 4.22
C LYS A 70 9.65 -5.60 2.81
N VAL A 71 8.69 -6.46 2.50
CA VAL A 71 7.98 -6.42 1.20
C VAL A 71 7.25 -5.10 1.02
N PHE A 72 6.56 -4.64 2.06
CA PHE A 72 5.87 -3.36 2.03
C PHE A 72 6.81 -2.18 1.77
N GLU A 73 7.93 -2.11 2.49
CA GLU A 73 8.94 -1.07 2.29
C GLU A 73 9.56 -1.14 0.88
N GLU A 74 9.84 -2.35 0.38
CA GLU A 74 10.34 -2.55 -0.98
C GLU A 74 9.32 -2.08 -2.04
N ILE A 75 8.04 -2.45 -1.90
CA ILE A 75 6.98 -2.01 -2.80
C ILE A 75 6.87 -0.49 -2.81
N ILE A 76 6.95 0.17 -1.65
CA ILE A 76 6.95 1.64 -1.57
C ILE A 76 8.10 2.22 -2.38
N GLU A 77 9.33 1.71 -2.20
CA GLU A 77 10.50 2.18 -2.95
C GLU A 77 10.31 1.99 -4.46
N ARG A 78 9.81 0.82 -4.89
CA ARG A 78 9.54 0.46 -6.28
C ARG A 78 8.48 1.36 -6.94
N VAL A 79 7.40 1.66 -6.22
CA VAL A 79 6.36 2.61 -6.66
C VAL A 79 6.94 4.01 -6.85
N CYS A 80 7.83 4.46 -5.96
CA CYS A 80 8.49 5.75 -6.10
C CYS A 80 9.38 5.80 -7.34
N LEU A 81 10.12 4.72 -7.63
CA LEU A 81 10.91 4.60 -8.86
C LEU A 81 10.01 4.67 -10.10
N ALA A 82 8.86 3.99 -10.09
CA ALA A 82 7.86 4.07 -11.14
C ALA A 82 7.29 5.47 -11.34
N LYS A 83 6.92 6.16 -10.26
CA LYS A 83 6.44 7.54 -10.34
C LYS A 83 7.47 8.47 -10.97
N ARG A 84 8.73 8.36 -10.52
CA ARG A 84 9.86 9.14 -11.07
C ARG A 84 10.13 8.81 -12.54
N TYR A 85 10.01 7.54 -12.93
CA TYR A 85 10.18 7.10 -14.32
C TYR A 85 9.19 7.80 -15.26
N VAL A 86 7.90 7.82 -14.88
CA VAL A 86 6.83 8.45 -15.65
C VAL A 86 7.06 9.96 -15.76
N ASN A 87 7.36 10.61 -14.65
CA ASN A 87 7.54 12.06 -14.61
C ASN A 87 8.78 12.56 -15.37
N ARG A 88 9.77 11.70 -15.63
CA ARG A 88 11.05 12.11 -16.24
C ARG A 88 10.93 12.48 -17.72
N LYS A 89 9.99 11.89 -18.48
CA LYS A 89 9.85 12.18 -19.92
C LYS A 89 8.40 12.09 -20.36
N ARG A 90 7.95 13.08 -21.14
CA ARG A 90 6.64 13.08 -21.80
C ARG A 90 6.46 11.83 -22.66
N GLY A 91 5.25 11.26 -22.64
CA GLY A 91 4.90 10.04 -23.37
C GLY A 91 5.16 8.75 -22.59
N ARG A 92 5.79 8.81 -21.41
CA ARG A 92 5.81 7.67 -20.48
C ARG A 92 4.48 7.60 -19.73
N TYR A 93 4.00 6.39 -19.53
CA TYR A 93 2.75 6.10 -18.83
C TYR A 93 2.89 4.82 -18.01
N LEU A 94 1.94 4.61 -17.11
CA LEU A 94 1.74 3.34 -16.41
C LEU A 94 0.53 2.65 -17.01
N SER A 95 0.56 1.32 -17.07
CA SER A 95 -0.61 0.53 -17.39
C SER A 95 -1.71 0.74 -16.33
N LYS A 96 -2.93 0.29 -16.64
CA LYS A 96 -4.05 0.37 -15.69
C LYS A 96 -3.71 -0.42 -14.41
N PRO A 97 -4.31 -0.10 -13.24
CA PRO A 97 -3.99 -0.79 -11.99
C PRO A 97 -4.08 -2.32 -12.08
N ILE A 98 -5.09 -2.85 -12.78
CA ILE A 98 -5.27 -4.30 -12.98
C ILE A 98 -4.07 -4.96 -13.67
N ASP A 99 -3.52 -4.33 -14.71
CA ASP A 99 -2.35 -4.84 -15.44
C ASP A 99 -1.08 -4.59 -14.64
N TRP A 100 -0.97 -3.40 -14.03
CA TRP A 100 0.24 -2.98 -13.32
C TRP A 100 0.51 -3.83 -12.08
N LEU A 101 -0.53 -4.22 -11.34
CA LEU A 101 -0.40 -5.02 -10.12
C LEU A 101 -0.24 -6.52 -10.39
N ASN A 102 -0.65 -6.99 -11.59
CA ASN A 102 -0.56 -8.40 -11.96
C ASN A 102 0.89 -8.89 -12.00
N ILE A 103 1.21 -9.90 -11.20
CA ILE A 103 2.57 -10.46 -11.10
C ILE A 103 3.10 -11.00 -12.44
N SER A 104 2.21 -11.47 -13.31
CA SER A 104 2.56 -12.00 -14.65
C SER A 104 2.86 -10.90 -15.68
N TYR A 105 2.56 -9.63 -15.36
CA TYR A 105 2.78 -8.52 -16.27
C TYR A 105 4.14 -7.85 -16.03
N HIS A 106 5.12 -8.18 -16.88
CA HIS A 106 6.51 -7.71 -16.74
C HIS A 106 6.71 -6.20 -16.88
N LYS A 107 5.76 -5.44 -17.44
CA LYS A 107 5.81 -3.97 -17.51
C LYS A 107 5.12 -3.29 -16.31
N GLY A 108 4.65 -4.08 -15.35
CA GLY A 108 3.98 -3.64 -14.13
C GLY A 108 4.93 -3.49 -12.93
N LEU A 109 4.37 -3.67 -11.72
CA LEU A 109 5.10 -3.70 -10.47
C LEU A 109 6.22 -4.73 -10.54
N THR A 110 5.99 -5.94 -11.06
CA THR A 110 7.03 -6.97 -11.23
C THR A 110 8.28 -6.45 -11.94
N GLY A 111 8.12 -5.69 -13.03
CA GLY A 111 9.25 -5.13 -13.78
C GLY A 111 10.11 -4.14 -13.00
N THR A 112 9.54 -3.49 -11.99
CA THR A 112 10.29 -2.52 -11.15
C THR A 112 11.28 -3.20 -10.19
N GLU A 113 11.22 -4.52 -10.01
CA GLU A 113 12.18 -5.26 -9.18
C GLU A 113 13.62 -5.09 -9.69
N GLY A 114 13.81 -5.12 -11.02
CA GLY A 114 15.12 -4.87 -11.62
C GLY A 114 15.67 -3.47 -11.30
N TRP A 115 14.79 -2.46 -11.25
CA TRP A 115 15.19 -1.10 -10.88
C TRP A 115 15.55 -1.01 -9.40
N TYR A 116 14.83 -1.70 -8.53
CA TYR A 116 15.14 -1.75 -7.11
C TYR A 116 16.47 -2.46 -6.84
N LYS A 117 16.72 -3.60 -7.49
CA LYS A 117 18.00 -4.31 -7.43
C LYS A 117 19.17 -3.42 -7.86
N GLU A 118 19.02 -2.67 -8.94
CA GLU A 118 20.03 -1.71 -9.40
C GLU A 118 20.29 -0.62 -8.35
N VAL A 119 19.24 -0.05 -7.74
CA VAL A 119 19.38 0.91 -6.63
C VAL A 119 20.15 0.29 -5.45
N CYS A 120 19.83 -0.95 -5.08
CA CYS A 120 20.51 -1.66 -4.00
C CYS A 120 21.99 -1.90 -4.30
N LEU A 121 22.33 -2.27 -5.55
CA LEU A 121 23.72 -2.43 -5.98
C LEU A 121 24.48 -1.09 -5.92
N GLN A 122 23.88 -0.01 -6.40
CA GLN A 122 24.50 1.32 -6.34
C GLN A 122 24.69 1.82 -4.90
N ARG A 123 23.85 1.39 -3.95
CA ARG A 123 24.02 1.71 -2.53
C ARG A 123 25.27 1.06 -1.90
N ILE A 124 25.83 0.01 -2.50
CA ILE A 124 27.09 -0.59 -2.04
C ILE A 124 28.25 0.39 -2.20
N SER A 125 28.29 1.11 -3.34
CA SER A 125 29.35 2.10 -3.62
C SER A 125 28.98 3.52 -3.18
N VAL A 126 27.70 3.88 -3.23
CA VAL A 126 27.17 5.19 -2.84
C VAL A 126 26.03 5.00 -1.83
N PRO A 127 26.33 4.88 -0.52
CA PRO A 127 25.33 4.52 0.50
C PRO A 127 24.07 5.39 0.53
N GLU A 128 24.22 6.66 0.14
CA GLU A 128 23.12 7.64 0.12
C GLU A 128 22.33 7.66 -1.20
N TYR A 129 22.65 6.76 -2.14
CA TYR A 129 21.99 6.68 -3.44
C TYR A 129 20.49 6.42 -3.28
N ASN A 130 19.69 7.37 -3.78
CA ASN A 130 18.23 7.36 -3.61
C ASN A 130 17.79 7.17 -2.14
N LYS A 131 18.51 7.66 -1.13
CA LYS A 131 18.09 7.52 0.27
C LYS A 131 16.69 8.10 0.59
N GLY A 132 16.22 9.05 -0.23
CA GLY A 132 14.90 9.65 -0.09
C GLY A 132 13.74 8.64 -0.19
N ILE A 133 13.81 7.66 -1.11
CA ILE A 133 12.72 6.67 -1.26
C ILE A 133 12.66 5.72 -0.06
N THR A 134 13.81 5.34 0.51
CA THR A 134 13.89 4.57 1.76
C THR A 134 13.39 5.37 2.95
N LEU A 135 13.70 6.68 3.00
CA LEU A 135 13.17 7.56 4.03
C LEU A 135 11.64 7.60 3.97
N LEU A 136 11.05 7.67 2.78
CA LEU A 136 9.60 7.64 2.60
C LEU A 136 9.01 6.29 3.03
N ALA A 137 9.61 5.17 2.61
CA ALA A 137 9.18 3.83 3.02
C ALA A 137 9.13 3.70 4.56
N LYS A 138 10.21 4.09 5.23
CA LYS A 138 10.29 4.09 6.71
C LYS A 138 9.29 5.06 7.35
N ALA A 139 9.04 6.21 6.74
CA ALA A 139 8.07 7.20 7.23
C ALA A 139 6.65 6.61 7.24
N ILE A 140 6.25 5.96 6.15
CA ILE A 140 4.94 5.33 6.01
C ILE A 140 4.80 4.14 6.96
N THR A 141 5.78 3.24 7.00
CA THR A 141 5.79 2.11 7.96
C THR A 141 5.66 2.61 9.39
N LYS A 142 6.44 3.64 9.77
CA LYS A 142 6.38 4.19 11.13
C LYS A 142 5.05 4.86 11.43
N TYR A 143 4.43 5.53 10.46
CA TYR A 143 3.11 6.13 10.64
C TYR A 143 2.01 5.09 10.84
N LEU A 144 2.04 3.98 10.11
CA LEU A 144 1.09 2.89 10.30
C LEU A 144 1.22 2.22 11.68
N GLN A 145 2.45 2.17 12.22
CA GLN A 145 2.69 1.69 13.58
C GLN A 145 2.29 2.71 14.66
N ASP A 146 2.49 4.00 14.40
CA ASP A 146 2.33 5.10 15.34
C ASP A 146 1.79 6.34 14.62
N SER A 147 0.46 6.37 14.44
CA SER A 147 -0.27 7.34 13.64
C SER A 147 -0.47 8.68 14.36
N THR A 148 0.62 9.27 14.86
CA THR A 148 0.60 10.55 15.58
C THR A 148 1.02 11.72 14.70
N ILE A 149 0.53 12.93 15.04
CA ILE A 149 0.93 14.19 14.40
C ILE A 149 2.46 14.38 14.51
N LYS A 150 3.05 13.95 15.63
CA LYS A 150 4.50 13.99 15.83
C LYS A 150 5.25 13.22 14.74
N THR A 151 4.83 11.98 14.45
CA THR A 151 5.40 11.17 13.36
C THR A 151 5.30 11.89 12.01
N ILE A 152 4.12 12.43 11.69
CA ILE A 152 3.90 13.19 10.44
C ILE A 152 4.86 14.38 10.34
N VAL A 153 4.91 15.23 11.37
CA VAL A 153 5.74 16.44 11.38
C VAL A 153 7.22 16.10 11.29
N THR A 154 7.68 15.06 12.00
CA THR A 154 9.08 14.62 11.96
C THR A 154 9.50 14.22 10.55
N TYR A 155 8.73 13.39 9.85
CA TYR A 155 9.13 12.93 8.52
C TYR A 155 8.94 14.00 7.43
N ARG A 156 7.92 14.86 7.54
CA ARG A 156 7.81 16.05 6.66
C ARG A 156 9.04 16.93 6.74
N LYS A 157 9.51 17.26 7.95
CA LYS A 157 10.73 18.07 8.15
C LYS A 157 11.95 17.39 7.52
N LYS A 158 12.10 16.06 7.67
CA LYS A 158 13.20 15.31 7.05
C LYS A 158 13.15 15.35 5.52
N LEU A 159 11.98 15.14 4.91
CA LEU A 159 11.82 15.18 3.45
C LEU A 159 12.10 16.58 2.89
N ILE A 160 11.65 17.64 3.58
CA ILE A 160 11.95 19.04 3.22
C ILE A 160 13.46 19.32 3.31
N ALA A 161 14.11 18.92 4.41
CA ALA A 161 15.53 19.12 4.62
C ALA A 161 16.38 18.42 3.53
N GLN A 162 15.91 17.27 3.02
CA GLN A 162 16.55 16.53 1.93
C GLN A 162 16.11 16.98 0.53
N LYS A 163 15.32 18.05 0.42
CA LYS A 163 14.77 18.59 -0.83
C LYS A 163 14.00 17.54 -1.66
N GLN A 164 13.37 16.57 -1.01
CA GLN A 164 12.59 15.49 -1.65
C GLN A 164 11.12 15.92 -1.82
N PHE A 165 10.87 16.96 -2.62
CA PHE A 165 9.53 17.56 -2.74
C PHE A 165 8.51 16.63 -3.42
N ASP A 166 8.96 15.83 -4.38
CA ASP A 166 8.15 14.81 -5.03
C ASP A 166 7.67 13.75 -4.02
N LEU A 167 8.58 13.29 -3.15
CA LEU A 167 8.26 12.32 -2.11
C LEU A 167 7.44 12.93 -0.97
N LEU A 168 7.64 14.22 -0.67
CA LEU A 168 6.81 14.95 0.29
C LEU A 168 5.35 15.01 -0.17
N GLN A 169 5.11 15.23 -1.46
CA GLN A 169 3.76 15.22 -2.01
C GLN A 169 3.12 13.82 -1.88
N ILE A 170 3.85 12.76 -2.25
CA ILE A 170 3.38 11.37 -2.09
C ILE A 170 3.08 11.08 -0.61
N PHE A 171 3.97 11.46 0.30
CA PHE A 171 3.77 11.30 1.74
C PHE A 171 2.46 11.93 2.20
N ASN A 172 2.24 13.21 1.87
CA ASN A 172 1.06 13.94 2.32
C ASN A 172 -0.23 13.34 1.77
N ASN A 173 -0.25 13.03 0.47
CA ASN A 173 -1.40 12.38 -0.17
C ASN A 173 -1.70 11.04 0.51
N THR A 174 -0.66 10.26 0.79
CA THR A 174 -0.82 8.95 1.44
C THR A 174 -1.40 9.11 2.85
N ILE A 175 -0.88 10.02 3.67
CA ILE A 175 -1.38 10.24 5.03
C ILE A 175 -2.87 10.63 5.01
N ILE A 176 -3.26 11.53 4.11
CA ILE A 176 -4.67 11.93 3.95
C ILE A 176 -5.52 10.70 3.57
N ASN A 177 -5.07 9.89 2.62
CA ASN A 177 -5.80 8.70 2.20
C ASN A 177 -5.89 7.66 3.33
N PHE A 178 -4.85 7.46 4.13
CA PHE A 178 -4.97 6.61 5.33
C PHE A 178 -5.99 7.16 6.31
N GLN A 179 -6.07 8.48 6.52
CA GLN A 179 -7.02 9.06 7.46
C GLN A 179 -8.47 9.01 6.99
N ILE A 180 -8.70 8.99 5.67
CA ILE A 180 -10.05 8.90 5.09
C ILE A 180 -10.56 7.45 5.04
N ASN A 181 -9.66 6.49 4.81
CA ASN A 181 -10.02 5.07 4.68
C ASN A 181 -9.96 4.27 6.00
N ASN A 182 -9.44 4.86 7.09
CA ASN A 182 -9.48 4.30 8.45
C ASN A 182 -10.66 4.86 9.26
#